data_AF-A0A368DLU0-F1
#
_entry.id   AF-A0A368DLU0-F1
#
_cell.length_a   1.000
_cell.length_b   1.000
_cell.length_c   1.000
_cell.angle_alpha   90.00
_cell.angle_beta   90.00
_cell.angle_gamma   90.00
#
_symmetry.space_group_name_H-M   'P 1'
#
loop_
_entity.id
_entity.type
_entity.pdbx_description
1 polymer ?
#
loop_
_entity_poly.entity_id
_entity_poly.type
_entity_poly.pdbx_seq_one_letter_code
_entity_poly.pdbx_strand_id
1 'polypeptide(L)'
;MNANVLTRGIVQSFLIIVGIYALFELLVMAKSLLGYVFLAVVVSLIGQPVKSFLMRRLKFKNTLATVTTLVLLLLLLFGLGSLIVPVIGAQAQNLSLLQIDQWEADLLVLVSDLDVYFSKYDINLTERITTLFSKVDFAFLPNIINGFLGFLGGFTIALFSVLFISFFLLKDSSLLLRSLLLVFAADQKERIERSFTQIVSLLSRYFSGILLQVTILFLFYSGVLLLFGIPNALTIALICALFNIIPYIGPLVGVLFMVVLTMTSNIGTDVATVIVPKTIYVVIGFIVGQMIDNFFSQPFIFSNSVKSHPLEIFLVIILGGLLAGPLGMLLAVPFYTVIKVVLGEFLSDNRLVRALTKNM
;
A
#
# COMPACT_ATOMS: atom_id res chain seq x y z
N MET A 1 -33.38 8.83 47.47
CA MET A 1 -32.06 8.95 46.81
C MET A 1 -31.45 10.27 47.25
N ASN A 2 -30.23 10.26 47.79
CA ASN A 2 -29.64 11.46 48.41
C ASN A 2 -29.23 12.48 47.31
N ALA A 3 -29.66 13.73 47.41
CA ALA A 3 -29.41 14.76 46.38
C ALA A 3 -27.92 14.90 46.05
N ASN A 4 -27.05 14.79 47.06
CA ASN A 4 -25.59 14.85 46.89
C ASN A 4 -25.01 13.68 46.06
N VAL A 5 -25.65 12.50 46.09
CA VAL A 5 -25.23 11.35 45.28
C VAL A 5 -25.60 11.58 43.82
N LEU A 6 -26.79 12.13 43.58
CA LEU A 6 -27.23 12.48 42.22
C LEU A 6 -26.35 13.59 41.63
N THR A 7 -26.10 14.67 42.37
CA THR A 7 -25.23 15.78 41.93
C THR A 7 -23.80 15.31 41.65
N ARG A 8 -23.21 14.48 42.53
CA ARG A 8 -21.88 13.92 42.30
C ARG A 8 -21.83 13.02 41.06
N GLY A 9 -22.86 12.19 40.85
CA GLY A 9 -22.97 11.35 39.66
C GLY A 9 -23.08 12.17 38.37
N ILE A 10 -23.89 13.23 38.37
CA ILE A 10 -24.04 14.13 37.22
C ILE A 10 -22.72 14.84 36.91
N VAL A 11 -22.02 15.37 37.92
CA VAL A 11 -20.73 16.05 37.73
C VAL A 11 -19.65 15.08 37.23
N GLN A 12 -19.59 13.86 37.77
CA GLN A 12 -18.65 12.84 37.31
C GLN A 12 -18.92 12.43 35.86
N SER A 13 -20.17 12.17 35.50
CA SER A 13 -20.55 11.85 34.12
C SER A 13 -20.24 13.00 33.16
N PHE A 14 -20.53 14.25 33.56
CA PHE A 14 -20.19 15.44 32.78
C PHE A 14 -18.67 15.56 32.55
N LEU A 15 -17.87 15.40 33.61
CA LEU A 15 -16.41 15.43 33.50
C LEU A 15 -15.85 14.29 32.63
N ILE A 16 -16.43 13.09 32.72
CA ILE A 16 -16.04 11.96 31.86
C ILE A 16 -16.38 12.28 30.40
N ILE A 17 -17.57 12.78 30.10
CA ILE A 17 -17.99 13.15 28.73
C ILE A 17 -17.09 14.26 28.18
N VAL A 18 -16.84 15.32 28.96
CA VAL A 18 -15.93 16.42 28.58
C VAL A 18 -14.50 15.90 28.38
N GLY A 19 -14.03 15.01 29.26
CA GLY A 19 -12.72 14.37 29.13
C GLY A 19 -12.60 13.52 27.87
N ILE A 20 -13.63 12.72 27.54
CA ILE A 20 -13.68 11.92 26.31
C ILE A 20 -13.72 12.83 25.08
N TYR A 21 -14.51 13.91 25.09
CA TYR A 21 -14.58 14.87 23.99
C TYR A 21 -13.25 15.61 23.79
N ALA A 22 -12.63 16.10 24.87
CA ALA A 22 -11.32 16.74 24.82
C ALA A 22 -10.23 15.78 24.31
N LEU A 23 -10.26 14.51 24.74
CA LEU A 23 -9.36 13.48 24.23
C LEU A 23 -9.60 13.23 22.73
N PHE A 24 -10.85 13.21 22.28
CA PHE A 24 -11.19 13.05 20.88
C PHE A 24 -10.65 14.21 20.03
N GLU A 25 -10.87 15.46 20.44
CA GLU A 25 -10.32 16.65 19.75
C GLU A 25 -8.78 16.63 19.72
N LEU A 26 -8.14 16.25 20.83
CA LEU A 26 -6.69 16.07 20.88
C LEU A 26 -6.20 15.02 19.88
N LEU A 27 -6.89 13.89 19.77
CA LEU A 27 -6.55 12.82 18.81
C LEU A 27 -6.76 13.27 17.36
N VAL A 28 -7.81 14.05 17.08
CA VAL A 28 -8.04 14.66 15.75
C VAL A 28 -6.91 15.62 15.39
N MET A 29 -6.49 16.47 16.34
CA MET A 29 -5.37 17.39 16.16
C MET A 29 -4.03 16.63 15.99
N ALA A 30 -3.86 15.51 16.69
CA ALA A 30 -2.69 14.64 16.60
C ALA A 30 -2.75 13.61 15.45
N LYS A 31 -3.77 13.64 14.59
CA LYS A 31 -3.95 12.66 13.50
C LYS A 31 -2.73 12.55 12.59
N SER A 32 -2.07 13.67 12.26
CA SER A 32 -0.84 13.69 11.46
C SER A 32 0.31 12.98 12.16
N LEU A 33 0.50 13.24 13.46
CA LEU A 33 1.52 12.58 14.29
C LEU A 33 1.27 11.08 14.39
N LEU A 34 0.02 10.65 14.60
CA LEU A 34 -0.34 9.23 14.60
C LEU A 34 -0.04 8.57 13.24
N GLY A 35 -0.29 9.28 12.14
CA GLY A 35 0.11 8.86 10.80
C GLY A 35 1.63 8.68 10.68
N TYR A 36 2.43 9.61 11.19
CA TYR A 36 3.89 9.51 11.18
C TYR A 36 4.40 8.35 12.04
N VAL A 37 3.82 8.14 13.22
CA VAL A 37 4.16 6.99 14.08
C VAL A 37 3.81 5.68 13.36
N PHE A 38 2.64 5.60 12.75
CA PHE A 38 2.21 4.42 12.00
C PHE A 38 3.18 4.12 10.85
N LEU A 39 3.49 5.11 10.01
CA LEU A 39 4.47 4.96 8.93
C LEU A 39 5.84 4.57 9.46
N ALA A 40 6.26 5.14 10.59
CA ALA A 40 7.54 4.82 11.20
C ALA A 40 7.61 3.38 11.72
N VAL A 41 6.50 2.83 12.24
CA VAL A 41 6.38 1.42 12.59
C VAL A 41 6.51 0.55 11.34
N VAL A 42 5.80 0.88 10.26
CA VAL A 42 5.89 0.13 8.98
C VAL A 42 7.33 0.14 8.45
N VAL A 43 7.97 1.31 8.38
CA VAL A 43 9.39 1.46 7.97
C VAL A 43 10.32 0.67 8.88
N SER A 44 10.07 0.68 10.20
CA SER A 44 10.85 -0.12 11.15
C SER A 44 10.69 -1.63 10.92
N LEU A 45 9.48 -2.10 10.64
CA LEU A 45 9.21 -3.52 10.36
C LEU A 45 9.88 -3.96 9.05
N ILE A 46 9.79 -3.14 7.99
CA ILE A 46 10.48 -3.37 6.71
C ILE A 46 12.01 -3.36 6.89
N GLY A 47 12.53 -2.46 7.71
CA GLY A 47 13.96 -2.35 7.98
C GLY A 47 14.52 -3.46 8.86
N GLN A 48 13.69 -4.17 9.62
CA GLN A 48 14.14 -5.12 10.63
C GLN A 48 14.94 -6.32 10.07
N PRO A 49 14.56 -6.97 8.96
CA PRO A 49 15.37 -8.00 8.31
C PRO A 49 16.72 -7.45 7.83
N VAL A 50 16.73 -6.26 7.23
CA VAL A 50 17.97 -5.61 6.74
C VAL A 50 18.90 -5.35 7.92
N LYS A 51 18.39 -4.72 9.00
CA LYS A 51 19.16 -4.47 10.23
C LYS A 51 19.70 -5.78 10.81
N SER A 52 18.86 -6.81 10.89
CA SER A 52 19.23 -8.12 11.42
C SER A 52 20.32 -8.79 10.58
N PHE A 53 20.26 -8.66 9.24
CA PHE A 53 21.29 -9.13 8.34
C PHE A 53 22.61 -8.38 8.55
N LEU A 54 22.58 -7.04 8.63
CA LEU A 54 23.77 -6.21 8.90
C LEU A 54 24.42 -6.57 10.24
N MET A 55 23.62 -6.80 11.29
CA MET A 55 24.13 -7.19 12.60
C MET A 55 24.68 -8.62 12.63
N ARG A 56 23.96 -9.60 12.06
CA ARG A 56 24.32 -11.03 12.17
C ARG A 56 25.40 -11.45 11.17
N ARG A 57 25.35 -10.93 9.94
CA ARG A 57 26.25 -11.35 8.85
C ARG A 57 27.44 -10.41 8.70
N LEU A 58 27.21 -9.09 8.76
CA LEU A 58 28.27 -8.07 8.64
C LEU A 58 28.82 -7.59 9.99
N LYS A 59 28.28 -8.10 11.12
CA LYS A 59 28.74 -7.80 12.48
C LYS A 59 28.71 -6.31 12.85
N PHE A 60 27.79 -5.54 12.26
CA PHE A 60 27.64 -4.11 12.59
C PHE A 60 27.17 -3.93 14.04
N LYS A 61 27.69 -2.89 14.71
CA LYS A 61 27.16 -2.44 16.01
C LYS A 61 25.71 -1.97 15.84
N ASN A 62 24.88 -2.09 16.89
CA ASN A 62 23.45 -1.81 16.85
C ASN A 62 23.10 -0.46 16.18
N THR A 63 23.72 0.63 16.62
CA THR A 63 23.49 1.97 16.05
C THR A 63 23.90 2.06 14.58
N LEU A 64 25.05 1.48 14.21
CA LEU A 64 25.55 1.52 12.82
C LEU A 64 24.64 0.72 11.89
N ALA A 65 24.15 -0.44 12.35
CA ALA A 65 23.18 -1.24 11.62
C ALA A 65 21.89 -0.44 11.39
N THR A 66 21.35 0.21 12.43
CA THR A 66 20.14 1.04 12.29
C THR A 66 20.33 2.20 11.30
N VAL A 67 21.41 2.98 11.43
CA VAL A 67 21.68 4.11 10.51
C VAL A 67 21.83 3.61 9.09
N THR A 68 22.62 2.57 8.87
CA THR A 68 22.83 1.98 7.53
C THR A 68 21.51 1.49 6.94
N THR A 69 20.67 0.80 7.72
CA THR A 69 19.33 0.37 7.28
C THR A 69 18.47 1.55 6.83
N LEU A 70 18.39 2.62 7.62
CA LEU A 70 17.59 3.80 7.26
C LEU A 70 18.13 4.50 6.01
N VAL A 71 19.46 4.61 5.87
CA VAL A 71 20.09 5.16 4.67
C VAL A 71 19.77 4.31 3.44
N LEU A 72 19.83 2.98 3.55
CA LEU A 72 19.45 2.08 2.44
C LEU A 72 17.97 2.23 2.04
N LEU A 73 17.07 2.34 3.02
CA LEU A 73 15.65 2.58 2.74
C LEU A 73 15.39 3.94 2.12
N LEU A 74 16.14 4.98 2.54
CA LEU A 74 16.08 6.31 1.93
C LEU A 74 16.60 6.29 0.50
N LEU A 75 17.73 5.65 0.24
CA LEU A 75 18.28 5.50 -1.11
C LEU A 75 17.31 4.75 -2.02
N LEU A 76 16.66 3.70 -1.50
CA LEU A 76 15.59 3.01 -2.22
C LEU A 76 14.44 3.98 -2.54
N LEU A 77 13.92 4.72 -1.54
CA LEU A 77 12.83 5.67 -1.73
C LEU A 77 13.17 6.75 -2.78
N PHE A 78 14.34 7.37 -2.68
CA PHE A 78 14.79 8.38 -3.64
C PHE A 78 15.05 7.79 -5.03
N GLY A 79 15.61 6.58 -5.11
CA GLY A 79 15.80 5.85 -6.36
C GLY A 79 14.47 5.59 -7.06
N LEU A 80 13.47 5.07 -6.34
CA LEU A 80 12.12 4.87 -6.87
C LEU A 80 11.48 6.20 -7.30
N GLY A 81 11.62 7.25 -6.48
CA GLY A 81 11.12 8.60 -6.80
C GLY A 81 11.72 9.16 -8.09
N SER A 82 13.02 8.96 -8.32
CA SER A 82 13.72 9.43 -9.52
C SER A 82 13.23 8.78 -10.81
N LEU A 83 12.67 7.56 -10.76
CA LEU A 83 12.07 6.89 -11.90
C LEU A 83 10.67 7.43 -12.21
N ILE A 84 9.90 7.76 -11.18
CA ILE A 84 8.50 8.16 -11.28
C ILE A 84 8.36 9.63 -11.70
N VAL A 85 9.09 10.54 -11.04
CA VAL A 85 8.98 11.99 -11.23
C VAL A 85 9.12 12.45 -12.69
N PRO A 86 10.15 12.04 -13.47
CA PRO A 86 10.32 12.54 -14.84
C PRO A 86 9.22 12.03 -15.78
N VAL A 87 8.73 10.82 -15.55
CA VAL A 87 7.65 10.21 -16.34
C VAL A 87 6.37 10.97 -16.05
N ILE A 88 5.95 11.06 -14.78
CA ILE A 88 4.78 11.88 -14.39
C ILE A 88 4.92 13.32 -14.92
N GLY A 89 6.09 13.95 -14.82
CA GLY A 89 6.34 15.29 -15.32
C GLY A 89 6.17 15.41 -16.84
N ALA A 90 6.72 14.47 -17.61
CA ALA A 90 6.60 14.44 -19.06
C ALA A 90 5.15 14.16 -19.51
N GLN A 91 4.45 13.23 -18.85
CA GLN A 91 3.03 12.99 -19.15
C GLN A 91 2.17 14.17 -18.71
N ALA A 92 2.43 14.76 -17.54
CA ALA A 92 1.72 15.95 -17.06
C ALA A 92 1.92 17.14 -18.00
N GLN A 93 3.13 17.35 -18.52
CA GLN A 93 3.39 18.39 -19.53
C GLN A 93 2.68 18.10 -20.84
N ASN A 94 2.68 16.86 -21.34
CA ASN A 94 1.87 16.49 -22.49
C ASN A 94 0.36 16.60 -22.22
N LEU A 95 -0.08 16.47 -20.97
CA LEU A 95 -1.47 16.62 -20.52
C LEU A 95 -1.87 18.08 -20.22
N SER A 96 -0.90 18.98 -19.95
CA SER A 96 -1.14 20.36 -19.53
C SER A 96 -0.79 21.39 -20.61
N LEU A 97 0.13 21.06 -21.52
CA LEU A 97 0.50 21.89 -22.67
C LEU A 97 -0.38 21.59 -23.90
N LEU A 98 -1.01 20.41 -23.93
CA LEU A 98 -2.14 20.13 -24.79
C LEU A 98 -3.39 20.35 -23.94
N GLN A 99 -4.29 21.20 -24.41
CA GLN A 99 -5.59 21.47 -23.79
C GLN A 99 -6.25 20.12 -23.46
N ILE A 100 -6.98 20.01 -22.35
CA ILE A 100 -7.74 18.79 -22.00
C ILE A 100 -8.60 18.30 -23.20
N ASP A 101 -9.02 19.26 -24.02
CA ASP A 101 -9.71 19.14 -25.32
C ASP A 101 -8.95 18.28 -26.36
N GLN A 102 -7.61 18.27 -26.35
CA GLN A 102 -6.78 17.48 -27.27
C GLN A 102 -6.59 16.04 -26.81
N TRP A 103 -6.62 15.74 -25.51
CA TRP A 103 -6.66 14.35 -25.04
C TRP A 103 -8.01 13.72 -25.34
N GLU A 104 -9.10 14.48 -25.23
CA GLU A 104 -10.41 14.05 -25.70
C GLU A 104 -10.38 13.80 -27.21
N ALA A 105 -9.76 14.69 -28.00
CA ALA A 105 -9.60 14.51 -29.43
C ALA A 105 -8.70 13.30 -29.79
N ASP A 106 -7.56 13.11 -29.13
CA ASP A 106 -6.64 11.99 -29.36
C ASP A 106 -7.27 10.67 -28.94
N LEU A 107 -8.02 10.64 -27.84
CA LEU A 107 -8.81 9.47 -27.43
C LEU A 107 -9.95 9.21 -28.42
N LEU A 108 -10.62 10.23 -28.95
CA LEU A 108 -11.65 10.07 -29.98
C LEU A 108 -11.07 9.54 -31.29
N VAL A 109 -9.87 9.98 -31.68
CA VAL A 109 -9.13 9.45 -32.83
C VAL A 109 -8.74 7.99 -32.57
N LEU A 110 -8.22 7.69 -31.38
CA LEU A 110 -7.80 6.34 -31.03
C LEU A 110 -8.99 5.37 -30.92
N VAL A 111 -10.14 5.84 -30.42
CA VAL A 111 -11.41 5.10 -30.41
C VAL A 111 -11.95 4.91 -31.83
N SER A 112 -11.89 5.94 -32.67
CA SER A 112 -12.27 5.87 -34.10
C SER A 112 -11.40 4.87 -34.85
N ASP A 113 -10.08 4.88 -34.64
CA ASP A 113 -9.14 3.96 -35.29
C ASP A 113 -9.34 2.51 -34.82
N LEU A 114 -9.63 2.33 -33.52
CA LEU A 114 -10.00 1.03 -32.98
C LEU A 114 -11.34 0.54 -33.56
N ASP A 115 -12.34 1.42 -33.75
CA ASP A 115 -13.63 1.04 -34.35
C ASP A 115 -13.50 0.64 -35.82
N VAL A 116 -12.67 1.33 -36.60
CA VAL A 116 -12.35 0.95 -37.99
C VAL A 116 -11.63 -0.41 -38.04
N TYR A 117 -10.81 -0.71 -37.03
CA TYR A 117 -10.13 -2.01 -36.94
C TYR A 117 -11.07 -3.14 -36.52
N PHE A 118 -11.92 -2.91 -35.53
CA PHE A 118 -12.79 -3.94 -34.94
C PHE A 118 -14.16 -4.10 -35.60
N SER A 119 -14.61 -3.12 -36.38
CA SER A 119 -15.76 -3.25 -37.28
C SER A 119 -15.57 -4.35 -38.32
N LYS A 120 -14.31 -4.67 -38.68
CA LYS A 120 -13.96 -5.84 -39.51
C LYS A 120 -14.27 -7.19 -38.83
N TYR A 121 -14.47 -7.18 -37.52
CA TYR A 121 -14.78 -8.36 -36.70
C TYR A 121 -16.20 -8.31 -36.11
N ASP A 122 -17.06 -7.40 -36.60
CA ASP A 122 -18.43 -7.20 -36.12
C ASP A 122 -18.54 -6.82 -34.62
N ILE A 123 -17.47 -6.25 -34.06
CA ILE A 123 -17.43 -5.77 -32.67
C ILE A 123 -17.57 -4.24 -32.68
N ASN A 124 -18.74 -3.76 -32.29
CA ASN A 124 -19.03 -2.33 -32.18
C ASN A 124 -18.47 -1.79 -30.84
N LEU A 125 -17.18 -1.43 -30.85
CA LEU A 125 -16.47 -0.96 -29.67
C LEU A 125 -16.75 0.51 -29.35
N THR A 126 -17.12 1.32 -30.34
CA THR A 126 -17.35 2.76 -30.12
C THR A 126 -18.38 3.01 -29.04
N GLU A 127 -19.56 2.39 -29.12
CA GLU A 127 -20.66 2.64 -28.18
C GLU A 127 -20.35 2.11 -26.76
N ARG A 128 -19.65 0.98 -26.66
CA ARG A 128 -19.25 0.36 -25.38
C ARG A 128 -18.08 1.08 -24.70
N ILE A 129 -17.12 1.56 -25.49
CA ILE A 129 -15.97 2.32 -24.99
C ILE A 129 -16.42 3.73 -24.60
N THR A 130 -17.17 4.45 -25.44
CA THR A 130 -17.66 5.80 -25.09
C THR A 130 -18.58 5.80 -23.87
N THR A 131 -19.44 4.81 -23.69
CA THR A 131 -20.28 4.68 -22.47
C THR A 131 -19.51 4.30 -21.20
N LEU A 132 -18.37 3.61 -21.33
CA LEU A 132 -17.47 3.34 -20.20
C LEU A 132 -16.59 4.55 -19.88
N PHE A 133 -16.02 5.20 -20.90
CA PHE A 133 -15.16 6.38 -20.76
C PHE A 133 -15.92 7.59 -20.22
N SER A 134 -17.15 7.84 -20.67
CA SER A 134 -18.00 8.91 -20.13
C SER A 134 -18.41 8.71 -18.66
N LYS A 135 -18.27 7.48 -18.13
CA LYS A 135 -18.52 7.16 -16.72
C LYS A 135 -17.26 7.14 -15.86
N VAL A 136 -16.08 7.17 -16.47
CA VAL A 136 -14.80 7.21 -15.76
C VAL A 136 -14.42 8.67 -15.57
N ASP A 137 -14.37 9.11 -14.32
CA ASP A 137 -13.84 10.43 -13.98
C ASP A 137 -12.32 10.44 -14.16
N PHE A 138 -11.86 10.93 -15.30
CA PHE A 138 -10.44 11.09 -15.60
C PHE A 138 -9.75 12.12 -14.71
N ALA A 139 -10.50 12.95 -13.97
CA ALA A 139 -9.94 13.85 -12.96
C ALA A 139 -9.28 13.08 -11.81
N PHE A 140 -9.55 11.79 -11.63
CA PHE A 140 -8.83 10.93 -10.68
C PHE A 140 -7.31 10.97 -10.88
N LEU A 141 -6.83 11.02 -12.13
CA LEU A 141 -5.41 10.96 -12.42
C LEU A 141 -4.69 12.29 -12.08
N PRO A 142 -5.15 13.47 -12.53
CA PRO A 142 -4.67 14.75 -12.03
C PRO A 142 -4.83 14.90 -10.52
N ASN A 143 -5.91 14.40 -9.91
CA ASN A 143 -6.11 14.48 -8.46
C ASN A 143 -5.12 13.62 -7.66
N ILE A 144 -4.76 12.43 -8.16
CA ILE A 144 -3.66 11.64 -7.58
C ILE A 144 -2.33 12.38 -7.72
N ILE A 145 -2.04 12.91 -8.91
CA ILE A 145 -0.78 13.61 -9.18
C ILE A 145 -0.69 14.88 -8.31
N ASN A 146 -1.74 15.68 -8.26
CA ASN A 146 -1.82 16.88 -7.42
C ASN A 146 -1.80 16.54 -5.92
N GLY A 147 -2.44 15.45 -5.51
CA GLY A 147 -2.34 14.93 -4.14
C GLY A 147 -0.91 14.49 -3.79
N PHE A 148 -0.21 13.84 -4.72
CA PHE A 148 1.19 13.48 -4.58
C PHE A 148 2.11 14.71 -4.52
N LEU A 149 1.87 15.73 -5.34
CA LEU A 149 2.61 17.00 -5.31
C LEU A 149 2.31 17.82 -4.03
N GLY A 150 1.06 17.82 -3.56
CA GLY A 150 0.68 18.43 -2.28
C GLY A 150 1.33 17.73 -1.08
N PHE A 151 1.49 16.41 -1.15
CA PHE A 151 2.28 15.63 -0.19
C PHE A 151 3.76 16.05 -0.17
N LEU A 152 4.34 16.43 -1.32
CA LEU A 152 5.71 16.97 -1.38
C LEU A 152 5.87 18.30 -0.62
N GLY A 153 4.83 19.14 -0.57
CA GLY A 153 4.86 20.42 0.17
C GLY A 153 4.97 20.29 1.70
N GLY A 154 4.49 19.18 2.27
CA GLY A 154 4.63 18.82 3.69
C GLY A 154 5.70 17.74 3.96
N PHE A 155 6.43 17.34 2.92
CA PHE A 155 7.28 16.15 2.92
C PHE A 155 8.45 16.23 3.89
N THR A 156 9.02 17.41 4.09
CA THR A 156 10.19 17.56 4.97
C THR A 156 9.87 17.18 6.41
N ILE A 157 8.80 17.74 6.99
CA ILE A 157 8.41 17.43 8.38
C ILE A 157 8.03 15.95 8.50
N ALA A 158 7.20 15.45 7.58
CA ALA A 158 6.78 14.04 7.59
C ALA A 158 7.98 13.09 7.47
N LEU A 159 8.89 13.34 6.53
CA LEU A 159 10.09 12.53 6.30
C LEU A 159 10.99 12.55 7.55
N PHE A 160 11.30 13.73 8.10
CA PHE A 160 12.12 13.84 9.29
C PHE A 160 11.48 13.15 10.50
N SER A 161 10.18 13.34 10.73
CA SER A 161 9.45 12.68 11.82
C SER A 161 9.46 11.15 11.66
N VAL A 162 9.13 10.65 10.47
CA VAL A 162 9.12 9.20 10.20
C VAL A 162 10.52 8.61 10.39
N LEU A 163 11.55 9.22 9.82
CA LEU A 163 12.94 8.75 9.98
C LEU A 163 13.40 8.77 11.43
N PHE A 164 13.09 9.84 12.15
CA PHE A 164 13.48 9.99 13.56
C PHE A 164 12.80 8.93 14.42
N ILE A 165 11.48 8.76 14.29
CA ILE A 165 10.74 7.74 15.04
C ILE A 165 11.22 6.34 14.65
N SER A 166 11.36 6.04 13.36
CA SER A 166 11.86 4.76 12.88
C SER A 166 13.26 4.45 13.38
N PHE A 167 14.14 5.45 13.51
CA PHE A 167 15.47 5.27 14.09
C PHE A 167 15.38 4.72 15.52
N PHE A 168 14.55 5.32 16.37
CA PHE A 168 14.39 4.85 17.75
C PHE A 168 13.72 3.48 17.82
N LEU A 169 12.69 3.24 17.01
CA LEU A 169 12.00 1.94 16.94
C LEU A 169 12.93 0.81 16.45
N LEU A 170 13.76 1.08 15.45
CA LEU A 170 14.74 0.13 14.96
C LEU A 170 15.88 -0.06 15.95
N LYS A 171 16.44 1.02 16.52
CA LYS A 171 17.58 0.96 17.44
C LYS A 171 17.21 0.24 18.74
N ASP A 172 16.06 0.57 19.31
CA ASP A 172 15.51 -0.05 20.51
C ASP A 172 14.14 -0.66 20.21
N SER A 173 14.17 -1.90 19.70
CA SER A 173 12.97 -2.66 19.38
C SER A 173 12.11 -2.97 20.61
N SER A 174 12.63 -2.77 21.82
CA SER A 174 11.89 -2.96 23.07
C SER A 174 11.26 -1.67 23.61
N LEU A 175 11.53 -0.51 23.00
CA LEU A 175 11.04 0.78 23.48
C LEU A 175 9.52 0.84 23.56
N LEU A 176 8.82 0.40 22.50
CA LEU A 176 7.36 0.35 22.49
C LEU A 176 6.82 -0.66 23.50
N LEU A 177 7.43 -1.84 23.57
CA LEU A 177 7.01 -2.88 24.52
C LEU A 177 7.15 -2.39 25.97
N ARG A 178 8.30 -1.83 26.34
CA ARG A 178 8.53 -1.29 27.69
C ARG A 178 7.54 -0.19 28.03
N SER A 179 7.27 0.71 27.06
CA SER A 179 6.30 1.80 27.24
C SER A 179 4.88 1.25 27.45
N LEU A 180 4.48 0.22 26.70
CA LEU A 180 3.19 -0.45 26.88
C LEU A 180 3.12 -1.12 28.26
N LEU A 181 4.15 -1.86 28.68
CA LEU A 181 4.19 -2.58 29.96
C LEU A 181 4.13 -1.66 31.20
N LEU A 182 4.36 -0.35 31.07
CA LEU A 182 4.19 0.62 32.15
C LEU A 182 2.72 0.99 32.40
N VAL A 183 1.86 0.85 31.39
CA VAL A 183 0.44 1.25 31.46
C VAL A 183 -0.43 0.12 32.01
N PHE A 184 -0.05 -1.14 31.80
CA PHE A 184 -0.87 -2.30 32.16
C PHE A 184 -0.47 -2.93 33.51
N ALA A 185 -1.45 -3.58 34.13
CA ALA A 185 -1.30 -4.29 35.39
C ALA A 185 -0.34 -5.50 35.28
N ALA A 186 0.29 -5.87 36.40
CA ALA A 186 1.38 -6.84 36.44
C ALA A 186 0.99 -8.25 35.95
N ASP A 187 -0.26 -8.65 36.20
CA ASP A 187 -0.86 -9.93 35.78
C ASP A 187 -1.02 -10.07 34.26
N GLN A 188 -1.06 -8.95 33.53
CA GLN A 188 -1.22 -8.96 32.07
C GLN A 188 0.10 -8.81 31.30
N LYS A 189 1.20 -8.46 31.99
CA LYS A 189 2.48 -8.11 31.35
C LYS A 189 3.04 -9.22 30.47
N GLU A 190 3.00 -10.47 30.95
CA GLU A 190 3.50 -11.62 30.19
C GLU A 190 2.69 -11.84 28.90
N ARG A 191 1.36 -11.73 28.97
CA ARG A 191 0.47 -11.84 27.80
C ARG A 191 0.73 -10.72 26.78
N ILE A 192 0.95 -9.49 27.27
CA ILE A 192 1.29 -8.34 26.42
C ILE A 192 2.63 -8.54 25.72
N GLU A 193 3.65 -9.02 26.44
CA GLU A 193 4.97 -9.28 25.87
C GLU A 193 4.94 -10.36 24.79
N ARG A 194 4.22 -11.46 25.04
CA ARG A 194 4.00 -12.52 24.03
C ARG A 194 3.25 -11.99 22.81
N SER A 195 2.15 -11.28 23.02
CA SER A 195 1.35 -10.68 21.95
C SER A 195 2.18 -9.72 21.11
N PHE A 196 2.90 -8.80 21.74
CA PHE A 196 3.72 -7.81 21.06
C PHE A 196 4.82 -8.47 20.21
N THR A 197 5.52 -9.45 20.79
CA THR A 197 6.59 -10.17 20.09
C THR A 197 6.05 -10.93 18.88
N GLN A 198 4.88 -11.57 19.02
CA GLN A 198 4.23 -12.29 17.93
C GLN A 198 3.73 -11.35 16.84
N ILE A 199 3.11 -10.21 17.19
CA ILE A 199 2.68 -9.17 16.25
C ILE A 199 3.87 -8.67 15.43
N VAL A 200 4.96 -8.26 16.09
CA VAL A 200 6.15 -7.75 15.42
C VAL A 200 6.72 -8.81 14.47
N SER A 201 6.80 -10.07 14.89
CA SER A 201 7.29 -11.17 14.05
C SER A 201 6.42 -11.40 12.80
N LEU A 202 5.10 -11.47 12.95
CA LEU A 202 4.16 -11.70 11.84
C LEU A 202 4.12 -10.51 10.87
N LEU A 203 4.04 -9.28 11.39
CA LEU A 203 4.02 -8.08 10.56
C LEU A 203 5.35 -7.85 9.85
N SER A 204 6.50 -8.08 10.49
CA SER A 204 7.80 -7.99 9.83
C SER A 204 7.92 -8.98 8.67
N ARG A 205 7.43 -10.22 8.81
CA ARG A 205 7.37 -11.19 7.70
C ARG A 205 6.43 -10.72 6.59
N TYR A 206 5.25 -10.21 6.95
CA TYR A 206 4.27 -9.72 5.99
C TYR A 206 4.84 -8.58 5.15
N PHE A 207 5.34 -7.51 5.77
CA PHE A 207 5.91 -6.37 5.06
C PHE A 207 7.15 -6.73 4.24
N SER A 208 8.00 -7.63 4.74
CA SER A 208 9.13 -8.17 3.96
C SER A 208 8.66 -8.95 2.73
N GLY A 209 7.58 -9.72 2.90
CA GLY A 209 6.93 -10.45 1.82
C GLY A 209 6.37 -9.52 0.75
N ILE A 210 5.69 -8.43 1.15
CA ILE A 210 5.23 -7.38 0.22
C ILE A 210 6.40 -6.74 -0.53
N LEU A 211 7.51 -6.42 0.16
CA LEU A 211 8.69 -5.85 -0.50
C LEU A 211 9.27 -6.81 -1.55
N LEU A 212 9.35 -8.10 -1.22
CA LEU A 212 9.76 -9.15 -2.16
C LEU A 212 8.79 -9.24 -3.35
N GLN A 213 7.48 -9.21 -3.10
CA GLN A 213 6.43 -9.24 -4.12
C GLN A 213 6.59 -8.09 -5.13
N VAL A 214 6.68 -6.86 -4.63
CA VAL A 214 6.88 -5.66 -5.44
C VAL A 214 8.16 -5.77 -6.25
N THR A 215 9.24 -6.28 -5.65
CA THR A 215 10.52 -6.45 -6.35
C THR A 215 10.41 -7.48 -7.48
N ILE A 216 9.78 -8.64 -7.23
CA ILE A 216 9.59 -9.69 -8.25
C ILE A 216 8.77 -9.14 -9.42
N LEU A 217 7.63 -8.49 -9.13
CA LEU A 217 6.77 -7.92 -10.15
C LEU A 217 7.44 -6.79 -10.92
N PHE A 218 8.17 -5.91 -10.23
CA PHE A 218 8.93 -4.83 -10.86
C PHE A 218 9.95 -5.39 -11.86
N LEU A 219 10.75 -6.38 -11.45
CA LEU A 219 11.76 -6.99 -12.33
C LEU A 219 11.11 -7.72 -13.50
N PHE A 220 10.03 -8.47 -13.24
CA PHE A 220 9.33 -9.22 -14.27
C PHE A 220 8.66 -8.30 -15.31
N TYR A 221 7.87 -7.31 -14.86
CA TYR A 221 7.23 -6.35 -15.76
C TYR A 221 8.25 -5.47 -16.48
N SER A 222 9.35 -5.10 -15.83
CA SER A 222 10.46 -4.41 -16.49
C SER A 222 11.03 -5.26 -17.64
N GLY A 223 11.26 -6.55 -17.39
CA GLY A 223 11.74 -7.48 -18.42
C GLY A 223 10.77 -7.60 -19.60
N VAL A 224 9.47 -7.77 -19.33
CA VAL A 224 8.42 -7.81 -20.36
C VAL A 224 8.42 -6.53 -21.20
N LEU A 225 8.35 -5.37 -20.54
CA LEU A 225 8.25 -4.08 -21.23
C LEU A 225 9.52 -3.73 -22.01
N LEU A 226 10.70 -4.04 -21.48
CA LEU A 226 11.98 -3.86 -22.18
C LEU A 226 12.08 -4.78 -23.40
N LEU A 227 11.62 -6.03 -23.29
CA LEU A 227 11.64 -6.99 -24.40
C LEU A 227 10.78 -6.52 -25.59
N PHE A 228 9.66 -5.85 -25.33
CA PHE A 228 8.82 -5.26 -26.37
C PHE A 228 9.19 -3.81 -26.74
N GLY A 229 10.29 -3.29 -26.20
CA GLY A 229 10.80 -1.96 -26.51
C GLY A 229 9.85 -0.84 -26.12
N ILE A 230 9.17 -0.96 -24.97
CA ILE A 230 8.27 0.08 -24.48
C ILE A 230 9.08 1.21 -23.83
N PRO A 231 8.92 2.47 -24.28
CA PRO A 231 9.55 3.61 -23.62
C PRO A 231 9.12 3.70 -22.15
N ASN A 232 10.03 4.15 -21.28
CA ASN A 232 9.77 4.24 -19.83
C ASN A 232 9.37 2.91 -19.17
N ALA A 233 9.78 1.76 -19.74
CA ALA A 233 9.48 0.41 -19.25
C ALA A 233 9.66 0.25 -17.73
N LEU A 234 10.80 0.71 -17.19
CA LEU A 234 11.08 0.61 -15.75
C LEU A 234 10.06 1.39 -14.92
N THR A 235 9.69 2.59 -15.33
CA THR A 235 8.73 3.39 -14.56
C THR A 235 7.33 2.81 -14.62
N ILE A 236 6.89 2.36 -15.80
CA ILE A 236 5.59 1.70 -15.97
C ILE A 236 5.55 0.44 -15.09
N ALA A 237 6.59 -0.40 -15.15
CA ALA A 237 6.71 -1.59 -14.32
C ALA A 237 6.67 -1.27 -12.82
N LEU A 238 7.34 -0.19 -12.39
CA LEU A 238 7.38 0.24 -11.01
C LEU A 238 5.99 0.69 -10.53
N ILE A 239 5.30 1.51 -11.30
CA ILE A 239 3.93 1.95 -10.97
C ILE A 239 3.00 0.74 -10.83
N CYS A 240 3.08 -0.21 -11.77
CA CYS A 240 2.28 -1.44 -11.72
C CYS A 240 2.60 -2.29 -10.49
N ALA A 241 3.88 -2.46 -10.16
CA ALA A 241 4.31 -3.22 -9.00
C ALA A 241 3.89 -2.55 -7.68
N LEU A 242 3.98 -1.21 -7.58
CA LEU A 242 3.55 -0.45 -6.41
C LEU A 242 2.03 -0.49 -6.21
N PHE A 243 1.24 -0.40 -7.29
CA PHE A 243 -0.21 -0.55 -7.19
C PHE A 243 -0.60 -1.93 -6.69
N ASN A 244 0.15 -2.98 -7.06
CA ASN A 244 -0.12 -4.37 -6.63
C ASN A 244 -0.06 -4.59 -5.11
N ILE A 245 0.46 -3.62 -4.34
CA ILE A 245 0.40 -3.64 -2.87
C ILE A 245 -1.07 -3.60 -2.38
N ILE A 246 -1.96 -2.91 -3.11
CA ILE A 246 -3.40 -2.86 -2.81
C ILE A 246 -4.07 -4.10 -3.43
N PRO A 247 -4.58 -5.06 -2.63
CA PRO A 247 -5.13 -6.29 -3.19
C PRO A 247 -6.37 -6.02 -4.04
N TYR A 248 -6.54 -6.81 -5.12
CA TYR A 248 -7.63 -6.77 -6.11
C TYR A 248 -7.70 -5.48 -6.95
N ILE A 249 -7.71 -4.31 -6.30
CA ILE A 249 -7.74 -3.00 -6.98
C ILE A 249 -6.40 -2.70 -7.65
N GLY A 250 -5.29 -3.01 -6.99
CA GLY A 250 -3.94 -2.80 -7.48
C GLY A 250 -3.67 -3.41 -8.86
N PRO A 251 -3.91 -4.72 -9.05
CA PRO A 251 -3.80 -5.36 -10.36
C PRO A 251 -4.68 -4.71 -11.45
N LEU A 252 -5.92 -4.33 -11.12
CA LEU A 252 -6.85 -3.72 -12.07
C LEU A 252 -6.37 -2.33 -12.52
N VAL A 253 -5.92 -1.52 -11.56
CA VAL A 253 -5.34 -0.22 -11.85
C VAL A 253 -4.01 -0.39 -12.59
N GLY A 254 -3.17 -1.33 -12.17
CA GLY A 254 -1.88 -1.64 -12.80
C GLY A 254 -2.01 -2.00 -14.27
N VAL A 255 -2.94 -2.90 -14.64
CA VAL A 255 -3.14 -3.24 -16.07
C VAL A 255 -3.65 -2.05 -16.87
N LEU A 256 -4.55 -1.24 -16.30
CA LEU A 256 -5.04 -0.03 -16.96
C LEU A 256 -3.89 0.95 -17.23
N PHE A 257 -3.07 1.24 -16.23
CA PHE A 257 -1.89 2.10 -16.38
C PHE A 257 -0.90 1.53 -17.38
N MET A 258 -0.64 0.22 -17.33
CA MET A 258 0.28 -0.43 -18.26
C MET A 258 -0.20 -0.30 -19.71
N VAL A 259 -1.49 -0.52 -19.97
CA VAL A 259 -2.09 -0.37 -21.30
C VAL A 259 -2.02 1.08 -21.76
N VAL A 260 -2.54 2.01 -20.96
CA VAL A 260 -2.57 3.44 -21.32
C VAL A 260 -1.17 3.97 -21.59
N LEU A 261 -0.21 3.70 -20.71
CA LEU A 261 1.17 4.17 -20.89
C LEU A 261 1.88 3.48 -22.05
N THR A 262 1.59 2.20 -22.32
CA THR A 262 2.12 1.50 -23.49
C THR A 262 1.61 2.12 -24.79
N MET A 263 0.30 2.38 -24.88
CA MET A 263 -0.31 2.96 -26.08
C MET A 263 0.15 4.40 -26.29
N THR A 264 0.08 5.23 -25.26
CA THR A 264 0.48 6.65 -25.33
C THR A 264 1.97 6.84 -25.62
N SER A 265 2.83 5.95 -25.14
CA SER A 265 4.27 5.99 -25.44
C SER A 265 4.62 5.65 -26.89
N ASN A 266 3.67 5.13 -27.68
CA ASN A 266 3.85 4.81 -29.10
C ASN A 266 2.97 5.68 -30.01
N ILE A 267 2.44 6.81 -29.51
CA ILE A 267 1.71 7.78 -30.33
C ILE A 267 2.61 8.25 -31.49
N GLY A 268 2.03 8.31 -32.70
CA GLY A 268 2.75 8.62 -33.94
C GLY A 268 3.28 7.40 -34.70
N THR A 269 3.09 6.18 -34.18
CA THR A 269 3.32 4.92 -34.92
C THR A 269 2.02 4.31 -35.42
N ASP A 270 2.10 3.39 -36.37
CA ASP A 270 0.92 2.75 -36.95
C ASP A 270 0.15 1.90 -35.92
N VAL A 271 -1.15 2.18 -35.79
CA VAL A 271 -2.02 1.59 -34.76
C VAL A 271 -2.15 0.07 -34.93
N ALA A 272 -2.37 -0.38 -36.16
CA ALA A 272 -2.68 -1.78 -36.46
C ALA A 272 -1.46 -2.70 -36.37
N THR A 273 -0.29 -2.21 -36.78
CA THR A 273 0.95 -3.02 -36.87
C THR A 273 1.86 -2.87 -35.67
N VAL A 274 1.79 -1.75 -34.92
CA VAL A 274 2.69 -1.49 -33.79
C VAL A 274 1.94 -1.40 -32.47
N ILE A 275 0.96 -0.49 -32.35
CA ILE A 275 0.35 -0.19 -31.05
C ILE A 275 -0.48 -1.36 -30.53
N VAL A 276 -1.39 -1.91 -31.36
CA VAL A 276 -2.27 -3.01 -30.96
C VAL A 276 -1.48 -4.29 -30.63
N PRO A 277 -0.56 -4.79 -31.49
CA PRO A 277 0.21 -5.99 -31.18
C PRO A 277 1.08 -5.85 -29.92
N LYS A 278 1.81 -4.72 -29.76
CA LYS A 278 2.61 -4.48 -28.56
C LYS A 278 1.76 -4.47 -27.29
N THR A 279 0.61 -3.80 -27.33
CA THR A 279 -0.30 -3.74 -26.18
C THR A 279 -0.82 -5.12 -25.81
N ILE A 280 -1.19 -5.95 -26.79
CA ILE A 280 -1.61 -7.35 -26.56
C ILE A 280 -0.49 -8.14 -25.89
N TYR A 281 0.74 -8.06 -26.40
CA TYR A 281 1.87 -8.79 -25.82
C TYR A 281 2.20 -8.34 -24.40
N VAL A 282 2.12 -7.05 -24.13
CA VAL A 282 2.32 -6.48 -22.79
C VAL A 282 1.22 -6.95 -21.84
N VAL A 283 -0.05 -6.98 -22.28
CA VAL A 283 -1.17 -7.50 -21.46
C VAL A 283 -1.01 -8.99 -21.18
N ILE A 284 -0.57 -9.79 -22.16
CA ILE A 284 -0.24 -11.20 -21.92
C ILE A 284 0.87 -11.32 -20.87
N GLY A 285 1.93 -10.51 -20.99
CA GLY A 285 2.98 -10.45 -19.98
C GLY A 285 2.44 -10.05 -18.60
N PHE A 286 1.53 -9.07 -18.53
CA PHE A 286 0.88 -8.70 -17.27
C PHE A 286 0.12 -9.88 -16.65
N ILE A 287 -0.68 -10.59 -17.44
CA ILE A 287 -1.45 -11.76 -16.99
C ILE A 287 -0.50 -12.84 -16.45
N VAL A 288 0.60 -13.13 -17.15
CA VAL A 288 1.61 -14.09 -16.69
C VAL A 288 2.23 -13.64 -15.36
N GLY A 289 2.56 -12.35 -15.22
CA GLY A 289 3.06 -11.80 -13.96
C GLY A 289 2.05 -11.92 -12.81
N GLN A 290 0.76 -11.72 -13.08
CA GLN A 290 -0.31 -11.93 -12.10
C GLN A 290 -0.49 -13.41 -11.74
N MET A 291 -0.28 -14.34 -12.69
CA MET A 291 -0.25 -15.76 -12.36
C MET A 291 0.93 -16.08 -11.43
N ILE A 292 2.12 -15.54 -11.71
CA ILE A 292 3.27 -15.69 -10.82
C ILE A 292 2.93 -15.14 -9.42
N ASP A 293 2.30 -13.98 -9.35
CA ASP A 293 1.90 -13.38 -8.08
C ASP A 293 0.90 -14.25 -7.30
N ASN A 294 -0.18 -14.66 -7.96
CA ASN A 294 -1.29 -15.37 -7.33
C ASN A 294 -0.93 -16.81 -6.93
N PHE A 295 -0.06 -17.48 -7.70
CA PHE A 295 0.30 -18.88 -7.43
C PHE A 295 1.58 -19.05 -6.63
N PHE A 296 2.49 -18.07 -6.62
CA PHE A 296 3.78 -18.20 -5.92
C PHE A 296 3.95 -17.14 -4.83
N SER A 297 3.91 -15.85 -5.18
CA SER A 297 4.20 -14.77 -4.24
C SER A 297 3.19 -14.72 -3.11
N GLN A 298 1.88 -14.65 -3.42
CA GLN A 298 0.83 -14.51 -2.42
C GLN A 298 0.76 -15.70 -1.46
N PRO A 299 0.80 -16.98 -1.91
CA PRO A 299 0.85 -18.10 -0.98
C PRO A 299 2.08 -18.06 -0.09
N PHE A 300 3.26 -17.73 -0.63
CA PHE A 300 4.49 -17.61 0.16
C PHE A 300 4.39 -16.53 1.24
N ILE A 301 3.80 -15.38 0.90
CA ILE A 301 3.65 -14.23 1.80
C ILE A 301 2.58 -14.51 2.86
N PHE A 302 1.36 -14.87 2.47
CA PHE A 302 0.24 -14.98 3.39
C PHE A 302 0.30 -16.25 4.26
N SER A 303 0.72 -17.39 3.70
CA SER A 303 0.79 -18.64 4.48
C SER A 303 1.86 -18.58 5.58
N ASN A 304 3.02 -17.97 5.30
CA ASN A 304 4.13 -17.90 6.25
C ASN A 304 4.05 -16.70 7.20
N SER A 305 3.32 -15.64 6.83
CA SER A 305 3.30 -14.38 7.58
C SER A 305 2.04 -14.17 8.41
N VAL A 306 0.87 -14.63 7.97
CA VAL A 306 -0.41 -14.35 8.65
C VAL A 306 -1.09 -15.62 9.16
N LYS A 307 -0.61 -16.81 8.76
CA LYS A 307 -1.09 -18.13 9.20
C LYS A 307 -2.62 -18.25 9.21
N SER A 308 -3.24 -17.66 8.19
CA SER A 308 -4.69 -17.51 8.07
C SER A 308 -5.17 -18.09 6.75
N HIS A 309 -6.41 -18.54 6.72
CA HIS A 309 -6.96 -19.16 5.52
C HIS A 309 -7.15 -18.08 4.41
N PRO A 310 -6.88 -18.37 3.12
CA PRO A 310 -7.05 -17.38 2.05
C PRO A 310 -8.44 -16.73 2.03
N LEU A 311 -9.50 -17.51 2.27
CA LEU A 311 -10.88 -16.99 2.39
C LEU A 311 -11.04 -15.94 3.49
N GLU A 312 -10.38 -16.13 4.63
CA GLU A 312 -10.44 -15.19 5.75
C GLU A 312 -9.76 -13.87 5.37
N ILE A 313 -8.58 -13.93 4.75
CA ILE A 313 -7.86 -12.77 4.25
C ILE A 313 -8.68 -12.02 3.20
N PHE A 314 -9.31 -12.74 2.27
CA PHE A 314 -10.20 -12.17 1.26
C PHE A 314 -11.36 -11.38 1.89
N LEU A 315 -12.07 -11.98 2.85
CA LEU A 315 -13.19 -11.31 3.53
C LEU A 315 -12.73 -10.06 4.31
N VAL A 316 -11.60 -10.16 5.00
CA VAL A 316 -11.00 -9.04 5.75
C VAL A 316 -10.62 -7.88 4.81
N ILE A 317 -10.06 -8.17 3.64
CA ILE A 317 -9.71 -7.14 2.64
C ILE A 317 -10.97 -6.46 2.10
N ILE A 318 -12.02 -7.22 1.78
CA ILE A 318 -13.29 -6.63 1.30
C ILE A 318 -13.89 -5.74 2.37
N LEU A 319 -13.95 -6.19 3.63
CA LEU A 319 -14.44 -5.38 4.74
C LEU A 319 -13.61 -4.10 4.91
N GLY A 320 -12.28 -4.19 4.84
CA GLY A 320 -11.41 -3.02 4.85
C GLY A 320 -11.72 -2.05 3.71
N GLY A 321 -11.92 -2.57 2.50
CA GLY A 321 -12.33 -1.80 1.32
C GLY A 321 -13.65 -1.07 1.48
N LEU A 322 -14.66 -1.73 2.09
CA LEU A 322 -15.96 -1.12 2.35
C LEU A 322 -15.89 -0.02 3.43
N LEU A 323 -15.01 -0.16 4.43
CA LEU A 323 -14.91 0.77 5.55
C LEU A 323 -14.05 2.01 5.24
N ALA A 324 -12.96 1.83 4.50
CA ALA A 324 -11.96 2.89 4.30
C ALA A 324 -11.34 2.90 2.88
N GLY A 325 -12.00 2.28 1.90
CA GLY A 325 -11.57 2.29 0.50
C GLY A 325 -10.22 1.60 0.29
N PRO A 326 -9.41 2.07 -0.69
CA PRO A 326 -8.11 1.46 -1.01
C PRO A 326 -7.13 1.44 0.18
N LEU A 327 -7.14 2.47 1.03
CA LEU A 327 -6.34 2.50 2.26
C LEU A 327 -6.79 1.41 3.24
N GLY A 328 -8.11 1.17 3.34
CA GLY A 328 -8.66 0.09 4.15
C GLY A 328 -8.22 -1.29 3.66
N MET A 329 -8.21 -1.53 2.34
CA MET A 329 -7.72 -2.79 1.74
C MET A 329 -6.23 -3.04 2.04
N LEU A 330 -5.41 -1.99 1.91
CA LEU A 330 -3.97 -2.03 2.19
C LEU A 330 -3.70 -2.40 3.67
N LEU A 331 -4.47 -1.81 4.57
CA LEU A 331 -4.26 -1.95 6.02
C LEU A 331 -5.00 -3.14 6.63
N ALA A 332 -5.92 -3.76 5.90
CA ALA A 332 -6.79 -4.81 6.41
C ALA A 332 -6.01 -5.98 7.04
N VAL A 333 -4.99 -6.48 6.33
CA VAL A 333 -4.20 -7.64 6.77
C VAL A 333 -3.35 -7.34 8.02
N PRO A 334 -2.60 -6.21 8.09
CA PRO A 334 -1.93 -5.81 9.32
C PRO A 334 -2.86 -5.67 10.52
N PHE A 335 -3.99 -4.97 10.37
CA PHE A 335 -4.95 -4.77 11.47
C PHE A 335 -5.55 -6.10 11.93
N TYR A 336 -5.97 -6.94 10.99
CA TYR A 336 -6.49 -8.26 11.30
C TYR A 336 -5.45 -9.12 12.03
N THR A 337 -4.18 -9.07 11.62
CA THR A 337 -3.09 -9.79 12.31
C THR A 337 -2.96 -9.35 13.77
N VAL A 338 -2.97 -8.04 14.03
CA VAL A 338 -2.91 -7.48 15.40
C VAL A 338 -4.10 -7.95 16.23
N ILE A 339 -5.32 -7.81 15.70
CA ILE A 339 -6.55 -8.22 16.38
C ILE A 339 -6.51 -9.71 16.70
N LYS A 340 -6.14 -10.54 15.72
CA LYS A 340 -6.06 -12.00 15.86
C LYS A 340 -5.11 -12.43 16.98
N VAL A 341 -3.92 -11.84 17.05
CA VAL A 341 -2.94 -12.14 18.10
C VAL A 341 -3.47 -11.75 19.48
N VAL A 342 -3.99 -10.52 19.61
CA VAL A 342 -4.51 -10.02 20.89
C VAL A 342 -5.69 -10.87 21.37
N LEU A 343 -6.64 -11.21 20.48
CA LEU A 343 -7.75 -12.08 20.84
C LEU A 343 -7.25 -13.47 21.26
N GLY A 344 -6.27 -14.03 20.56
CA GLY A 344 -5.70 -15.34 20.88
C GLY A 344 -5.10 -15.43 22.29
N GLU A 345 -4.41 -14.38 22.73
CA GLU A 345 -3.73 -14.37 24.04
C GLU A 345 -4.69 -13.99 25.20
N PHE A 346 -5.67 -13.12 24.95
CA PHE A 346 -6.56 -12.61 26.01
C PHE A 346 -7.91 -13.34 26.09
N LEU A 347 -8.38 -13.94 25.01
CA LEU A 347 -9.67 -14.63 24.91
C LEU A 347 -9.52 -16.07 24.41
N SER A 348 -8.45 -16.76 24.82
CA SER A 348 -8.13 -18.14 24.45
C SER A 348 -9.24 -19.15 24.74
N ASP A 349 -10.09 -18.87 25.72
CA ASP A 349 -11.19 -19.75 26.16
C ASP A 349 -12.41 -19.67 25.24
N ASN A 350 -12.51 -18.64 24.38
CA ASN A 350 -13.61 -18.50 23.44
C ASN A 350 -13.45 -19.46 22.26
N ARG A 351 -14.48 -20.30 22.02
CA ARG A 351 -14.48 -21.30 20.94
C ARG A 351 -14.23 -20.69 19.56
N LEU A 352 -14.76 -19.49 19.29
CA LEU A 352 -14.62 -18.82 18.01
C LEU A 352 -13.19 -18.31 17.83
N VAL A 353 -12.63 -17.68 18.86
CA VAL A 353 -11.22 -17.23 18.87
C VAL A 353 -10.29 -18.42 18.66
N ARG A 354 -10.49 -19.52 19.40
CA ARG A 354 -9.68 -20.74 19.29
C ARG A 354 -9.74 -21.39 17.90
N ALA A 355 -10.87 -21.28 17.19
CA ALA A 355 -10.98 -21.76 15.81
C ALA A 355 -10.17 -20.90 14.84
N LEU A 356 -10.20 -19.57 14.99
CA LEU A 356 -9.46 -18.64 14.14
C LEU A 356 -7.94 -18.66 14.43
N THR A 357 -7.53 -18.87 15.69
CA THR A 357 -6.13 -18.85 16.13
C THR A 357 -5.44 -20.22 16.11
N LYS A 358 -6.16 -21.30 15.76
CA LYS A 358 -5.66 -22.70 15.81
C LYS A 358 -4.34 -22.93 15.08
N ASN A 359 -4.07 -22.14 14.03
CA ASN A 359 -2.90 -22.31 13.16
C ASN A 359 -1.74 -21.37 13.50
N MET A 360 -1.85 -20.55 14.56
CA MET A 360 -0.88 -19.50 14.92
C MET A 360 0.42 -20.01 15.53
#